data_AF-A0A821C8G5-F1
#
_entry.id   AF-A0A821C8G5-F1
#
_cell.length_a   1.000
_cell.length_b   1.000
_cell.length_c   1.000
_cell.angle_alpha   90.00
_cell.angle_beta   90.00
_cell.angle_gamma   90.00
#
_symmetry.space_group_name_H-M   'P 1'
#
loop_
_entity.id
_entity.type
_entity.pdbx_description
1 polymer ?
#
loop_
_entity_poly.entity_id
_entity_poly.type
_entity_poly.pdbx_seq_one_letter_code
_entity_poly.pdbx_strand_id
1 'polypeptide(L)'
;MTSACETCFYDELIVPLLQRMVNLEKLILNFAANCQKTFIDGNNLKKNIISHMSRLNIFTFNIRSKISFYNQMHLLSNEDIKNTLTNLGDDYKINCCVDYFPKEKSGQCHIYSYPYSLIYYDNITDNFSGGLFKYVRRVSLFGDRPFEHEFFIRIAQTFPFLKQLTVNNLTPQNRKQYENSNNNNQDLPIIKSPHLTGLDFIDVHDDYVEQFLVNAKTCLSNYIHTIIDYNSL
;
A
#
# COMPACT_ATOMS: atom_id res chain seq x y z
N MET A 1 -8.31 -17.91 -2.83
CA MET A 1 -8.91 -16.55 -2.76
C MET A 1 -8.15 -15.67 -3.75
N THR A 2 -8.86 -14.82 -4.51
CA THR A 2 -8.33 -14.05 -5.64
C THR A 2 -7.03 -13.33 -5.28
N SER A 3 -5.89 -13.87 -5.72
CA SER A 3 -4.68 -13.09 -5.83
C SER A 3 -4.99 -11.95 -6.79
N ALA A 4 -4.70 -10.72 -6.38
CA ALA A 4 -4.67 -9.63 -7.33
C ALA A 4 -3.69 -10.08 -8.42
N CYS A 5 -4.17 -10.21 -9.66
CA CYS A 5 -3.39 -10.67 -10.79
C CYS A 5 -2.20 -9.72 -10.98
N GLU A 6 -1.05 -10.06 -10.37
CA GLU A 6 0.19 -9.33 -10.53
C GLU A 6 0.83 -9.71 -11.86
N THR A 7 0.18 -9.36 -12.97
CA THR A 7 0.80 -9.22 -14.30
C THR A 7 -0.20 -8.58 -15.26
N CYS A 8 -0.44 -7.28 -15.09
CA CYS A 8 -0.95 -6.47 -16.20
C CYS A 8 0.25 -5.98 -17.01
N PHE A 9 0.34 -6.40 -18.28
CA PHE A 9 1.22 -5.76 -19.27
C PHE A 9 0.68 -4.34 -19.51
N TYR A 10 1.11 -3.39 -18.67
CA TYR A 10 0.61 -2.02 -18.69
C TYR A 10 0.68 -1.41 -20.10
N ASP A 11 1.84 -1.53 -20.75
CA ASP A 11 2.08 -0.99 -22.09
C ASP A 11 1.34 -1.76 -23.20
N GLU A 12 1.12 -3.07 -23.04
CA GLU A 12 0.55 -3.92 -24.11
C GLU A 12 -0.98 -4.01 -24.06
N LEU A 13 -1.57 -3.96 -22.86
CA LEU A 13 -3.00 -4.21 -22.64
C LEU A 13 -3.73 -2.96 -22.14
N ILE A 14 -3.22 -2.33 -21.08
CA ILE A 14 -3.93 -1.23 -20.41
C ILE A 14 -3.87 0.03 -21.28
N VAL A 15 -2.67 0.44 -21.70
CA VAL A 15 -2.48 1.68 -22.47
C VAL A 15 -3.28 1.67 -23.79
N PRO A 16 -3.22 0.65 -24.66
CA PRO A 16 -3.97 0.65 -25.91
C PRO A 16 -5.48 0.63 -25.70
N LEU A 17 -5.97 -0.02 -24.64
CA LEU A 17 -7.39 -0.01 -24.30
C LEU A 17 -7.84 1.39 -23.88
N LEU A 18 -7.11 2.02 -22.96
CA LEU A 18 -7.40 3.36 -22.46
C LEU A 18 -7.36 4.40 -23.58
N GLN A 19 -6.37 4.34 -24.47
CA GLN A 19 -6.24 5.27 -25.60
C GLN A 19 -7.43 5.22 -26.58
N ARG A 20 -8.15 4.09 -26.66
CA ARG A 20 -9.37 3.97 -27.49
C ARG A 20 -10.62 4.58 -26.84
N MET A 21 -10.58 4.88 -25.54
CA MET A 21 -11.72 5.43 -24.79
C MET A 21 -11.78 6.96 -24.87
N VAL A 22 -11.58 7.53 -26.06
CA VAL A 22 -11.42 8.98 -26.28
C VAL A 22 -12.64 9.83 -25.86
N ASN A 23 -13.83 9.22 -25.85
CA ASN A 23 -15.08 9.90 -25.52
C ASN A 23 -15.44 9.85 -24.02
N LEU A 24 -14.59 9.24 -23.20
CA LEU A 24 -14.86 9.01 -21.79
C LEU A 24 -14.66 10.29 -20.98
N GLU A 25 -15.70 10.73 -20.26
CA GLU A 25 -15.65 11.96 -19.47
C GLU A 25 -15.21 11.74 -18.02
N LYS A 26 -15.41 10.52 -17.50
CA LYS A 26 -15.12 10.16 -16.11
C LYS A 26 -14.48 8.78 -16.03
N LEU A 27 -13.29 8.69 -15.44
CA LEU A 27 -12.56 7.44 -15.23
C LEU A 27 -12.14 7.28 -13.76
N ILE A 28 -12.44 6.11 -13.20
CA ILE A 28 -11.82 5.63 -11.96
C ILE A 28 -10.92 4.46 -12.34
N LEU A 29 -9.61 4.64 -12.28
CA LEU A 29 -8.63 3.66 -12.72
C LEU A 29 -7.90 3.05 -11.53
N ASN A 30 -8.04 1.75 -11.33
CA ASN A 30 -7.30 1.02 -10.30
C ASN A 30 -6.58 -0.18 -10.91
N PHE A 31 -5.26 -0.24 -10.78
CA PHE A 31 -4.50 -1.43 -11.16
C PHE A 31 -3.13 -1.48 -10.48
N ALA A 32 -2.56 -2.68 -10.47
CA ALA A 32 -1.15 -2.91 -10.19
C ALA A 32 -0.47 -3.43 -11.46
N ALA A 33 0.77 -2.99 -11.72
CA ALA A 33 1.55 -3.42 -12.87
C ALA A 33 3.00 -3.73 -12.48
N ASN A 34 3.55 -4.77 -13.09
CA ASN A 34 4.98 -5.05 -13.03
C ASN A 34 5.64 -4.39 -14.23
N CYS A 35 6.42 -3.35 -13.98
CA CYS A 35 7.15 -2.57 -14.96
C CYS A 35 8.60 -3.06 -15.02
N GLN A 36 9.17 -3.15 -16.22
CA GLN A 36 10.51 -3.73 -16.36
C GLN A 36 11.64 -2.83 -15.85
N LYS A 37 11.54 -1.51 -16.01
CA LYS A 37 12.67 -0.58 -15.79
C LYS A 37 12.33 0.63 -14.94
N THR A 38 11.15 1.21 -15.12
CA THR A 38 10.76 2.47 -14.49
C THR A 38 9.36 2.38 -13.91
N PHE A 39 9.10 3.11 -12.84
CA PHE A 39 7.76 3.27 -12.30
C PHE A 39 6.83 3.99 -13.29
N ILE A 40 5.53 3.82 -13.08
CA ILE A 40 4.52 4.65 -13.74
C ILE A 40 4.49 5.98 -12.98
N ASP A 41 5.03 7.02 -13.61
CA ASP A 41 5.15 8.36 -13.05
C ASP A 41 4.17 9.34 -13.73
N GLY A 42 4.23 10.62 -13.36
CA GLY A 42 3.35 11.64 -13.94
C GLY A 42 3.57 11.86 -15.44
N ASN A 43 4.80 11.75 -15.92
CA ASN A 43 5.11 11.88 -17.35
C ASN A 43 4.50 10.73 -18.15
N ASN A 44 4.57 9.52 -17.61
CA ASN A 44 3.96 8.33 -18.19
C ASN A 44 2.44 8.47 -18.28
N LEU A 45 1.77 8.86 -17.18
CA LEU A 45 0.31 9.09 -17.18
C LEU A 45 -0.11 10.16 -18.19
N LYS A 46 0.64 11.27 -18.25
CA LYS A 46 0.38 12.37 -19.19
C LYS A 46 0.43 11.89 -20.64
N LYS A 47 1.53 11.20 -20.97
CA LYS A 47 1.82 10.76 -22.34
C LYS A 47 0.89 9.66 -22.80
N ASN A 48 0.60 8.68 -21.94
CA ASN A 48 -0.06 7.43 -22.35
C ASN A 48 -1.58 7.45 -22.13
N ILE A 49 -2.08 8.25 -21.18
CA ILE A 49 -3.50 8.25 -20.81
C ILE A 49 -4.12 9.63 -21.06
N ILE A 50 -3.65 10.66 -20.37
CA ILE A 50 -4.34 11.96 -20.30
C ILE A 50 -4.37 12.65 -21.67
N SER A 51 -3.27 12.65 -22.42
CA SER A 51 -3.19 13.24 -23.76
C SER A 51 -4.14 12.62 -24.79
N HIS A 52 -4.55 11.37 -24.57
CA HIS A 52 -5.41 10.61 -25.49
C HIS A 52 -6.89 10.67 -25.13
N MET A 53 -7.23 11.12 -23.91
CA MET A 53 -8.62 11.22 -23.43
C MET A 53 -9.05 12.68 -23.35
N SER A 54 -9.22 13.33 -24.50
CA SER A 54 -9.50 14.77 -24.59
C SER A 54 -10.82 15.22 -23.93
N ARG A 55 -11.75 14.30 -23.69
CA ARG A 55 -13.02 14.58 -22.98
C ARG A 55 -12.99 14.28 -21.49
N LEU A 56 -11.88 13.77 -20.97
CA LEU A 56 -11.78 13.33 -19.58
C LEU A 56 -11.75 14.54 -18.64
N ASN A 57 -12.87 14.74 -17.95
CA ASN A 57 -13.05 15.82 -16.99
C ASN A 57 -12.83 15.36 -15.54
N ILE A 58 -13.05 14.08 -15.26
CA ILE A 58 -12.83 13.49 -13.94
C ILE A 58 -11.94 12.27 -14.10
N PHE A 59 -10.73 12.35 -13.56
CA PHE A 59 -9.81 11.23 -13.51
C PHE A 59 -9.38 10.97 -12.06
N THR A 60 -9.87 9.86 -11.51
CA THR A 60 -9.46 9.34 -10.21
C THR A 60 -8.66 8.07 -10.45
N PHE A 61 -7.54 7.91 -9.75
CA PHE A 61 -6.74 6.71 -9.93
C PHE A 61 -6.07 6.23 -8.65
N ASN A 62 -5.75 4.94 -8.64
CA ASN A 62 -4.95 4.23 -7.65
C ASN A 62 -4.05 3.25 -8.40
N ILE A 63 -2.80 3.63 -8.62
CA ILE A 63 -1.89 2.91 -9.51
C ILE A 63 -0.67 2.49 -8.71
N ARG A 64 -0.38 1.20 -8.74
CA ARG A 64 0.81 0.63 -8.13
C ARG A 64 1.69 0.03 -9.21
N SER A 65 2.88 0.58 -9.40
CA SER A 65 3.89 0.00 -10.28
C SER A 65 4.99 -0.65 -9.46
N LYS A 66 5.35 -1.88 -9.78
CA LYS A 66 6.54 -2.55 -9.25
C LYS A 66 7.63 -2.58 -10.30
N ILE A 67 8.89 -2.49 -9.89
CA ILE A 67 10.05 -2.67 -10.78
C ILE A 67 11.00 -3.69 -10.17
N SER A 68 11.77 -4.37 -11.02
CA SER A 68 13.00 -5.04 -10.60
C SER A 68 14.18 -4.11 -10.88
N PHE A 69 15.07 -3.89 -9.90
CA PHE A 69 16.16 -2.92 -10.04
C PHE A 69 17.55 -3.56 -10.14
N TYR A 70 17.66 -4.77 -10.71
CA TYR A 70 18.94 -5.43 -10.96
C TYR A 70 19.93 -4.46 -11.63
N ASN A 71 21.04 -4.14 -10.93
CA ASN A 71 22.12 -3.27 -11.40
C ASN A 71 21.73 -1.80 -11.70
N GLN A 72 20.62 -1.28 -11.16
CA GLN A 72 20.31 0.16 -11.28
C GLN A 72 21.19 0.99 -10.34
N MET A 73 21.89 1.98 -10.90
CA MET A 73 22.72 2.92 -10.13
C MET A 73 21.93 4.04 -9.45
N HIS A 74 20.72 4.34 -9.96
CA HIS A 74 19.89 5.44 -9.47
C HIS A 74 18.46 4.96 -9.22
N LEU A 75 18.07 4.98 -7.95
CA LEU A 75 16.72 4.70 -7.50
C LEU A 75 15.98 6.03 -7.32
N LEU A 76 14.78 6.16 -7.89
CA LEU A 76 13.95 7.35 -7.77
C LEU A 76 13.46 7.52 -6.33
N SER A 77 13.55 8.73 -5.80
CA SER A 77 12.97 9.10 -4.51
C SER A 77 11.47 9.41 -4.63
N ASN A 78 10.82 9.60 -3.48
CA ASN A 78 9.46 10.12 -3.44
C ASN A 78 9.37 11.51 -4.10
N GLU A 79 10.38 12.35 -3.88
CA GLU A 79 10.49 13.70 -4.41
C GLU A 79 10.63 13.69 -5.93
N ASP A 80 11.42 12.77 -6.47
CA ASP A 80 11.55 12.60 -7.93
C ASP A 80 10.21 12.26 -8.57
N ILE A 81 9.46 11.30 -8.00
CA ILE A 81 8.12 10.96 -8.49
C ILE A 81 7.16 12.13 -8.34
N LYS A 82 7.12 12.81 -7.18
CA LYS A 82 6.27 14.00 -6.97
C LYS A 82 6.53 15.08 -8.01
N ASN A 83 7.80 15.33 -8.35
CA ASN A 83 8.19 16.32 -9.36
C ASN A 83 7.65 15.99 -10.76
N THR A 84 7.44 14.71 -11.08
CA THR A 84 6.81 14.34 -12.37
C THR A 84 5.29 14.55 -12.36
N LEU A 85 4.66 14.46 -11.17
CA LEU A 85 3.22 14.57 -11.01
C LEU A 85 2.73 16.01 -11.09
N THR A 86 3.56 17.00 -10.72
CA THR A 86 3.23 18.43 -10.86
C THR A 86 2.93 18.81 -12.31
N ASN A 87 3.51 18.11 -13.28
CA ASN A 87 3.29 18.35 -14.71
C ASN A 87 1.91 17.91 -15.24
N LEU A 88 1.10 17.25 -14.39
CA LEU A 88 -0.26 16.81 -14.73
C LEU A 88 -1.28 17.94 -14.65
N GLY A 89 -0.98 19.02 -13.93
CA GLY A 89 -1.85 20.19 -13.74
C GLY A 89 -2.34 20.34 -12.30
N ASP A 90 -2.63 21.58 -11.90
CA ASP A 90 -2.96 21.96 -10.52
C ASP A 90 -4.28 21.36 -10.01
N ASP A 91 -5.16 20.94 -10.93
CA ASP A 91 -6.44 20.31 -10.61
C ASP A 91 -6.27 18.91 -10.01
N TYR A 92 -5.13 18.26 -10.25
CA TYR A 92 -4.85 16.92 -9.75
C TYR A 92 -4.15 16.94 -8.40
N LYS A 93 -4.92 16.76 -7.33
CA LYS A 93 -4.35 16.45 -6.02
C LYS A 93 -3.91 14.99 -5.99
N ILE A 94 -2.61 14.76 -6.07
CA ILE A 94 -2.02 13.41 -6.13
C ILE A 94 -1.04 13.24 -4.99
N ASN A 95 -1.11 12.09 -4.32
CA ASN A 95 -0.08 11.64 -3.40
C ASN A 95 0.67 10.46 -4.01
N CYS A 96 1.90 10.26 -3.54
CA CYS A 96 2.68 9.09 -3.89
C CYS A 96 3.50 8.56 -2.70
N CYS A 97 3.85 7.29 -2.81
CA CYS A 97 4.81 6.62 -1.95
C CYS A 97 5.73 5.75 -2.82
N VAL A 98 7.03 5.81 -2.58
CA VAL A 98 8.05 4.99 -3.21
C VAL A 98 8.78 4.22 -2.14
N ASP A 99 8.87 2.92 -2.35
CA ASP A 99 9.49 1.95 -1.45
C ASP A 99 10.43 1.04 -2.23
N TYR A 100 11.49 0.60 -1.57
CA TYR A 100 12.44 -0.34 -2.11
C TYR A 100 12.63 -1.50 -1.15
N PHE A 101 12.66 -2.71 -1.70
CA PHE A 101 12.82 -3.96 -0.99
C PHE A 101 14.16 -4.61 -1.41
N PRO A 102 15.30 -4.24 -0.80
CA PRO A 102 16.62 -4.75 -1.16
C PRO A 102 16.72 -6.28 -1.20
N LYS A 103 16.01 -7.00 -0.30
CA LYS A 103 16.03 -8.47 -0.26
C LYS A 103 15.45 -9.08 -1.54
N GLU A 104 14.39 -8.47 -2.07
CA GLU A 104 13.70 -8.90 -3.29
C GLU A 104 14.27 -8.27 -4.56
N LYS A 105 15.19 -7.31 -4.41
CA LYS A 105 15.71 -6.49 -5.52
C LYS A 105 14.58 -5.83 -6.32
N SER A 106 13.51 -5.45 -5.62
CA SER A 106 12.27 -4.93 -6.19
C SER A 106 11.90 -3.60 -5.56
N GLY A 107 11.35 -2.69 -6.36
CA GLY A 107 10.81 -1.42 -5.90
C GLY A 107 9.31 -1.35 -6.15
N GLN A 108 8.62 -0.55 -5.36
CA GLN A 108 7.21 -0.22 -5.54
C GLN A 108 7.04 1.29 -5.56
N CYS A 109 6.23 1.78 -6.49
CA CYS A 109 5.70 3.12 -6.46
C CYS A 109 4.18 3.04 -6.48
N HIS A 110 3.56 3.72 -5.53
CA HIS A 110 2.12 3.86 -5.42
C HIS A 110 1.77 5.33 -5.63
N ILE A 111 0.99 5.63 -6.67
CA ILE A 111 0.44 6.97 -6.93
C ILE A 111 -1.09 6.91 -6.88
N TYR A 112 -1.72 7.90 -6.26
CA TYR A 112 -3.18 7.92 -6.14
C TYR A 112 -3.76 9.33 -6.02
N SER A 113 -5.00 9.49 -6.47
CA SER A 113 -5.77 10.72 -6.34
C SER A 113 -6.23 10.96 -4.89
N TYR A 114 -6.18 12.21 -4.46
CA TYR A 114 -6.60 12.66 -3.13
C TYR A 114 -7.82 13.59 -3.23
N PRO A 115 -8.88 13.43 -2.41
CA PRO A 115 -9.00 12.44 -1.33
C PRO A 115 -9.20 11.01 -1.84
N TYR A 116 -8.65 10.04 -1.11
CA TYR A 116 -8.74 8.63 -1.45
C TYR A 116 -10.17 8.11 -1.28
N SER A 117 -10.73 7.46 -2.31
CA SER A 117 -12.13 7.05 -2.35
C SER A 117 -12.36 5.53 -2.45
N LEU A 118 -11.30 4.73 -2.61
CA LEU A 118 -11.43 3.28 -2.74
C LEU A 118 -11.58 2.60 -1.37
N ILE A 119 -12.16 1.40 -1.39
CA ILE A 119 -12.44 0.60 -0.18
C ILE A 119 -11.26 -0.26 0.26
N TYR A 120 -10.23 -0.40 -0.56
CA TYR A 120 -9.01 -1.16 -0.26
C TYR A 120 -7.78 -0.27 -0.39
N TYR A 121 -6.72 -0.58 0.35
CA TYR A 121 -5.39 0.00 0.19
C TYR A 121 -4.37 -1.12 0.37
N ASP A 122 -3.71 -1.51 -0.72
CA ASP A 122 -2.88 -2.71 -0.76
C ASP A 122 -1.37 -2.41 -0.78
N ASN A 123 -0.60 -3.24 -0.08
CA ASN A 123 0.86 -3.22 0.06
C ASN A 123 1.40 -1.93 0.69
N ILE A 124 0.85 -1.58 1.85
CA ILE A 124 1.41 -0.52 2.70
C ILE A 124 2.71 -1.03 3.34
N THR A 125 3.76 -0.22 3.24
CA THR A 125 5.10 -0.49 3.78
C THR A 125 5.35 0.27 5.07
N ASP A 126 6.51 0.05 5.69
CA ASP A 126 6.95 0.70 6.93
C ASP A 126 7.14 2.22 6.78
N ASN A 127 7.39 2.70 5.56
CA ASN A 127 7.56 4.13 5.26
C ASN A 127 6.24 4.90 5.17
N PHE A 128 5.10 4.22 5.32
CA PHE A 128 3.79 4.86 5.23
C PHE A 128 3.62 6.00 6.23
N SER A 129 3.42 7.21 5.71
CA SER A 129 3.37 8.45 6.50
C SER A 129 2.06 8.67 7.26
N GLY A 130 1.03 7.87 7.00
CA GLY A 130 -0.29 8.03 7.61
C GLY A 130 -1.24 8.88 6.77
N GLY A 131 -2.16 9.57 7.43
CA GLY A 131 -3.27 10.31 6.81
C GLY A 131 -4.62 9.79 7.30
N LEU A 132 -5.72 10.23 6.69
CA LEU A 132 -7.07 9.83 7.07
C LEU A 132 -7.85 9.29 5.88
N PHE A 133 -8.13 7.98 5.90
CA PHE A 133 -8.71 7.25 4.78
C PHE A 133 -10.08 6.67 5.17
N LYS A 134 -11.09 7.55 5.22
CA LYS A 134 -12.43 7.22 5.76
C LYS A 134 -13.20 6.17 4.95
N TYR A 135 -12.84 5.93 3.69
CA TYR A 135 -13.54 4.97 2.81
C TYR A 135 -12.89 3.58 2.79
N VAL A 136 -11.62 3.49 3.19
CA VAL A 136 -10.89 2.22 3.21
C VAL A 136 -11.45 1.31 4.31
N ARG A 137 -11.67 0.05 3.94
CA ARG A 137 -12.19 -1.04 4.79
C ARG A 137 -11.26 -2.24 4.79
N ARG A 138 -10.36 -2.35 3.80
CA ARG A 138 -9.43 -3.46 3.65
C ARG A 138 -8.03 -2.90 3.45
N VAL A 139 -7.07 -3.40 4.20
CA VAL A 139 -5.67 -2.99 4.08
C VAL A 139 -4.81 -4.24 3.99
N SER A 140 -3.84 -4.24 3.07
CA SER A 140 -2.73 -5.20 3.13
C SER A 140 -1.42 -4.49 3.43
N LEU A 141 -0.66 -5.07 4.36
CA LEU A 141 0.67 -4.64 4.76
C LEU A 141 1.69 -5.58 4.13
N PHE A 142 2.74 -5.01 3.57
CA PHE A 142 3.83 -5.74 2.95
C PHE A 142 5.14 -5.02 3.16
N GLY A 143 6.17 -5.71 3.64
CA GLY A 143 7.46 -5.09 3.88
C GLY A 143 8.56 -6.09 4.15
N ASP A 144 9.80 -5.68 3.87
CA ASP A 144 11.02 -6.44 4.16
C ASP A 144 11.72 -5.97 5.45
N ARG A 145 11.18 -4.92 6.07
CA ARG A 145 11.57 -4.33 7.35
C ARG A 145 10.52 -4.59 8.42
N PRO A 146 10.90 -4.60 9.70
CA PRO A 146 9.96 -4.86 10.79
C PRO A 146 8.82 -3.85 10.87
N PHE A 147 7.60 -4.33 11.05
CA PHE A 147 6.49 -3.48 11.48
C PHE A 147 6.45 -3.40 13.00
N GLU A 148 6.95 -2.32 13.57
CA GLU A 148 6.93 -2.13 15.03
C GLU A 148 5.52 -1.75 15.52
N HIS A 149 5.29 -1.83 16.83
CA HIS A 149 3.97 -1.56 17.44
C HIS A 149 3.37 -0.20 17.03
N GLU A 150 4.20 0.85 16.97
CA GLU A 150 3.79 2.21 16.58
C GLU A 150 3.30 2.28 15.14
N PHE A 151 3.78 1.40 14.27
CA PHE A 151 3.27 1.29 12.91
C PHE A 151 1.81 0.87 12.91
N PHE A 152 1.44 -0.15 13.69
CA PHE A 152 0.06 -0.61 13.78
C PHE A 152 -0.88 0.40 14.45
N ILE A 153 -0.37 1.19 15.40
CA ILE A 153 -1.11 2.35 15.92
C ILE A 153 -1.41 3.34 14.78
N ARG A 154 -0.41 3.66 13.95
CA ARG A 154 -0.58 4.56 12.80
C ARG A 154 -1.61 4.00 11.82
N ILE A 155 -1.55 2.70 11.50
CA ILE A 155 -2.54 2.02 10.65
C ILE A 155 -3.96 2.17 11.23
N ALA A 156 -4.14 1.87 12.52
CA ALA A 156 -5.44 1.97 13.18
C ALA A 156 -6.02 3.40 13.15
N GLN A 157 -5.17 4.42 13.36
CA GLN A 157 -5.57 5.83 13.30
C GLN A 157 -5.90 6.29 11.88
N THR A 158 -5.13 5.82 10.90
CA THR A 158 -5.31 6.17 9.49
C THR A 158 -6.58 5.57 8.90
N PHE A 159 -6.92 4.35 9.32
CA PHE A 159 -8.05 3.58 8.80
C PHE A 159 -9.10 3.35 9.90
N PRO A 160 -9.84 4.39 10.32
CA PRO A 160 -10.72 4.31 11.49
C PRO A 160 -11.88 3.30 11.34
N PHE A 161 -12.20 2.90 10.10
CA PHE A 161 -13.28 1.94 9.80
C PHE A 161 -12.75 0.64 9.18
N LEU A 162 -11.47 0.31 9.43
CA LEU A 162 -10.85 -0.90 8.93
C LEU A 162 -11.62 -2.15 9.36
N LYS A 163 -11.96 -3.00 8.39
CA LYS A 163 -12.68 -4.27 8.61
C LYS A 163 -11.80 -5.49 8.41
N GLN A 164 -10.84 -5.43 7.49
CA GLN A 164 -9.93 -6.52 7.18
C GLN A 164 -8.51 -5.98 7.09
N LEU A 165 -7.59 -6.64 7.79
CA LEU A 165 -6.16 -6.36 7.76
C LEU A 165 -5.42 -7.62 7.37
N THR A 166 -4.68 -7.55 6.27
CA THR A 166 -3.75 -8.59 5.85
C THR A 166 -2.33 -8.16 6.18
N VAL A 167 -1.55 -9.03 6.81
CA VAL A 167 -0.14 -8.79 7.14
C VAL A 167 0.70 -9.82 6.38
N ASN A 168 1.71 -9.35 5.65
CA ASN A 168 2.74 -10.18 5.04
C ASN A 168 4.10 -9.56 5.33
N ASN A 169 4.88 -10.20 6.21
CA ASN A 169 6.19 -9.73 6.62
C ASN A 169 6.90 -10.84 7.41
N LEU A 170 7.97 -11.39 6.86
CA LEU A 170 8.77 -12.43 7.50
C LEU A 170 9.82 -11.89 8.47
N THR A 171 10.04 -10.58 8.51
CA THR A 171 11.07 -9.99 9.36
C THR A 171 10.54 -9.81 10.78
N PRO A 172 11.22 -10.32 11.83
CA PRO A 172 10.80 -10.16 13.22
C PRO A 172 10.78 -8.70 13.67
N GLN A 173 10.00 -8.41 14.70
CA GLN A 173 10.00 -7.11 15.38
C GLN A 173 11.31 -6.92 16.16
N ASN A 174 11.94 -5.74 16.08
CA ASN A 174 13.12 -5.47 16.89
C ASN A 174 12.73 -5.09 18.32
N ARG A 175 11.57 -4.46 18.49
CA ARG A 175 11.09 -3.95 19.78
C ARG A 175 9.90 -4.76 20.25
N LYS A 176 10.15 -6.02 20.59
CA LYS A 176 9.13 -6.86 21.23
C LYS A 176 8.69 -6.19 22.53
N GLN A 177 7.38 -6.14 22.75
CA GLN A 177 6.86 -5.56 23.99
C GLN A 177 7.30 -6.34 25.24
N TYR A 178 7.57 -7.64 25.11
CA TYR A 178 7.86 -8.54 26.22
C TYR A 178 9.33 -8.68 26.59
N GLU A 179 10.29 -8.43 25.68
CA GLU A 179 11.71 -8.71 25.93
C GLU A 179 12.45 -7.63 26.73
N ASN A 180 11.91 -6.41 26.82
CA ASN A 180 12.51 -5.31 27.58
C ASN A 180 11.59 -4.83 28.71
N SER A 181 11.21 -5.73 29.61
CA SER A 181 10.59 -5.41 30.91
C SER A 181 11.54 -4.67 31.88
N ASN A 182 12.48 -3.87 31.36
CA ASN A 182 13.24 -2.88 32.10
C ASN A 182 12.52 -1.53 31.94
N ASN A 183 11.57 -1.25 32.83
CA ASN A 183 10.98 0.04 33.24
C ASN A 183 10.54 1.10 32.19
N ASN A 184 10.82 0.95 30.89
CA ASN A 184 10.52 1.95 29.85
C ASN A 184 9.43 1.51 28.86
N ASN A 185 8.98 0.24 28.90
CA ASN A 185 7.93 -0.28 28.01
C ASN A 185 6.49 -0.03 28.51
N GLN A 186 6.31 0.68 29.63
CA GLN A 186 4.99 0.83 30.27
C GLN A 186 3.99 1.65 29.44
N ASP A 187 4.44 2.58 28.58
CA ASP A 187 3.52 3.59 27.99
C ASP A 187 3.16 3.42 26.51
N LEU A 188 3.50 2.29 25.85
CA LEU A 188 3.04 2.11 24.46
C LEU A 188 1.50 2.13 24.38
N PRO A 189 0.90 2.99 23.52
CA PRO A 189 -0.55 3.09 23.40
C PRO A 189 -1.19 1.79 22.90
N ILE A 190 -2.45 1.56 23.25
CA ILE A 190 -3.21 0.39 22.78
C ILE A 190 -3.57 0.57 21.30
N ILE A 191 -3.33 -0.46 20.48
CA ILE A 191 -3.85 -0.53 19.10
C ILE A 191 -5.37 -0.71 19.20
N LYS A 192 -6.14 0.28 18.76
CA LYS A 192 -7.61 0.24 18.79
C LYS A 192 -8.18 0.07 17.39
N SER A 193 -8.74 -1.10 17.11
CA SER A 193 -9.35 -1.39 15.80
C SER A 193 -10.76 -1.97 15.99
N PRO A 194 -11.73 -1.16 16.45
CA PRO A 194 -13.03 -1.64 16.89
C PRO A 194 -13.90 -2.24 15.78
N HIS A 195 -13.61 -1.89 14.52
CA HIS A 195 -14.34 -2.38 13.34
C HIS A 195 -13.65 -3.57 12.66
N LEU A 196 -12.47 -3.99 13.16
CA LEU A 196 -11.71 -5.07 12.56
C LEU A 196 -12.41 -6.40 12.83
N THR A 197 -12.72 -7.11 11.75
CA THR A 197 -13.47 -8.39 11.78
C THR A 197 -12.72 -9.49 11.05
N GLY A 198 -11.65 -9.16 10.32
CA GLY A 198 -10.78 -10.11 9.64
C GLY A 198 -9.31 -9.76 9.85
N LEU A 199 -8.52 -10.76 10.26
CA LEU A 199 -7.07 -10.71 10.34
C LEU A 199 -6.50 -11.85 9.50
N ASP A 200 -5.77 -11.50 8.44
CA ASP A 200 -5.13 -12.49 7.57
C ASP A 200 -3.61 -12.35 7.71
N PHE A 201 -2.97 -13.38 8.24
CA PHE A 201 -1.52 -13.48 8.36
C PHE A 201 -1.00 -14.40 7.25
N ILE A 202 -0.30 -13.83 6.26
CA ILE A 202 0.20 -14.55 5.09
C ILE A 202 1.73 -14.46 5.09
N ASP A 203 2.42 -15.58 5.25
CA ASP A 203 3.88 -15.63 5.33
C ASP A 203 4.45 -14.58 6.30
N VAL A 204 4.06 -14.69 7.57
CA VAL A 204 4.45 -13.72 8.62
C VAL A 204 5.36 -14.34 9.67
N HIS A 205 6.19 -13.50 10.28
CA HIS A 205 6.85 -13.84 11.55
C HIS A 205 5.81 -13.98 12.69
N ASP A 206 6.08 -14.87 13.66
CA ASP A 206 5.19 -15.13 14.81
C ASP A 206 4.93 -13.90 15.69
N ASP A 207 5.92 -13.01 15.85
CA ASP A 207 5.81 -11.71 16.51
C ASP A 207 4.52 -10.93 16.13
N TYR A 208 4.13 -10.94 14.85
CA TYR A 208 2.93 -10.24 14.39
C TYR A 208 1.65 -10.93 14.87
N VAL A 209 1.64 -12.26 14.87
CA VAL A 209 0.51 -13.05 15.41
C VAL A 209 0.37 -12.81 16.91
N GLU A 210 1.48 -12.83 17.65
CA GLU A 210 1.51 -12.57 19.09
C GLU A 210 1.02 -11.15 19.42
N GLN A 211 1.45 -10.14 18.66
CA GLN A 211 1.03 -8.76 18.89
C GLN A 211 -0.50 -8.58 18.78
N PHE A 212 -1.17 -9.31 17.88
CA PHE A 212 -2.62 -9.16 17.71
C PHE A 212 -3.43 -10.11 18.59
N LEU A 213 -2.97 -11.35 18.78
CA LEU A 213 -3.80 -12.40 19.40
C LEU A 213 -3.45 -12.69 20.87
N VAL A 214 -2.25 -12.33 21.32
CA VAL A 214 -1.78 -12.60 22.69
C VAL A 214 -1.64 -11.31 23.50
N ASN A 215 -1.32 -10.21 22.83
CA ASN A 215 -0.96 -8.96 23.52
C ASN A 215 -2.17 -8.17 24.05
N ALA A 216 -2.14 -7.86 25.35
CA ALA A 216 -3.13 -7.02 26.02
C ALA A 216 -3.19 -5.57 25.49
N LYS A 217 -2.16 -5.11 24.76
CA LYS A 217 -2.11 -3.78 24.13
C LYS A 217 -2.74 -3.74 22.73
N THR A 218 -3.55 -4.73 22.37
CA THR A 218 -4.38 -4.72 21.17
C THR A 218 -5.84 -4.91 21.55
N CYS A 219 -6.67 -3.92 21.21
CA CYS A 219 -8.11 -3.95 21.41
C CYS A 219 -8.80 -4.22 20.08
N LEU A 220 -9.23 -5.47 19.95
CA LEU A 220 -9.87 -6.05 18.79
C LEU A 220 -11.38 -6.18 19.00
N SER A 221 -12.15 -6.36 17.91
CA SER A 221 -13.56 -6.68 18.04
C SER A 221 -13.75 -8.10 18.59
N ASN A 222 -14.86 -8.36 19.29
CA ASN A 222 -15.13 -9.68 19.88
C ASN A 222 -15.36 -10.79 18.83
N TYR A 223 -15.53 -10.43 17.55
CA TYR A 223 -15.80 -11.35 16.45
C TYR A 223 -14.79 -11.15 15.33
N ILE A 224 -13.59 -11.70 15.51
CA ILE A 224 -12.55 -11.70 14.49
C ILE A 224 -12.42 -13.08 13.88
N HIS A 225 -12.55 -13.11 12.56
CA HIS A 225 -12.11 -14.23 11.73
C HIS A 225 -10.60 -14.10 11.51
N THR A 226 -9.84 -15.13 11.85
CA THR A 226 -8.39 -15.14 11.67
C THR A 226 -8.00 -16.22 10.68
N ILE A 227 -7.18 -15.87 9.70
CA ILE A 227 -6.49 -16.80 8.80
C ILE A 227 -5.00 -16.69 9.10
N ILE A 228 -4.32 -17.82 9.28
CA ILE A 228 -2.86 -17.90 9.30
C ILE A 228 -2.47 -18.87 8.19
N ASP A 229 -1.71 -18.37 7.22
CA ASP A 229 -1.32 -19.10 6.02
C ASP A 229 0.20 -18.99 5.81
N TYR A 230 0.85 -20.14 5.75
CA TYR A 230 2.28 -20.28 5.46
C TYR A 230 2.39 -21.04 4.13
N ASN A 231 2.29 -20.32 3.01
CA ASN A 231 2.44 -20.91 1.68
C ASN A 231 3.92 -21.06 1.30
N SER A 232 4.82 -20.47 2.09
CA SER A 232 6.27 -20.47 1.89
C SER A 232 7.00 -21.31 2.94
N LEU A 233 6.95 -22.64 2.83
CA LEU A 233 7.88 -23.58 3.51
C LEU A 233 8.64 -24.42 2.49
#